data_AF-A0A843JJI5-F1
#
_entry.id   AF-A0A843JJI5-F1
#
_cell.length_a   1.000
_cell.length_b   1.000
_cell.length_c   1.000
_cell.angle_alpha   90.00
_cell.angle_beta   90.00
_cell.angle_gamma   90.00
#
_symmetry.space_group_name_H-M   'P 1'
#
loop_
_entity.id
_entity.type
_entity.pdbx_description
1 polymer ?
#
loop_
_entity_poly.entity_id
_entity_poly.type
_entity_poly.pdbx_seq_one_letter_code
_entity_poly.pdbx_strand_id
1 'polypeptide(L)'
;MFKYRDEQTAKKILEGIKNMGVEAKFMHICGTHQDTIVRFGLEQMLNDVGIEIAQGPGCPVCVTTSQEIADAITLARNGVTVTAFGDLMRVPTTIGSLFQAKSEGADVRIVYSIDDAVQMARDQPDKPLVFVGVGFETTAPSTCVPLHKDKCPENFSIYSCHRI
;
A
#
# COMPACT_ATOMS: atom_id res chain seq x y z
N MET A 1 -7.12 15.16 -19.63
CA MET A 1 -7.04 14.62 -18.26
C MET A 1 -6.75 15.69 -17.19
N PHE A 2 -6.94 17.00 -17.46
CA PHE A 2 -6.65 18.09 -16.50
C PHE A 2 -7.88 18.91 -16.08
N LYS A 3 -9.10 18.47 -16.43
CA LYS A 3 -10.32 19.28 -16.29
C LYS A 3 -10.62 19.74 -14.85
N TYR A 4 -10.10 19.04 -13.85
CA TYR A 4 -10.34 19.32 -12.44
C TYR A 4 -9.16 19.96 -11.70
N ARG A 5 -8.03 20.19 -12.38
CA ARG A 5 -6.88 20.92 -11.80
C ARG A 5 -6.95 22.37 -12.25
N ASP A 6 -7.79 23.16 -11.58
CA ASP A 6 -8.07 24.55 -11.91
C ASP A 6 -8.11 25.44 -10.66
N GLU A 7 -7.27 26.47 -10.66
CA GLU A 7 -7.13 27.39 -9.53
C GLU A 7 -8.41 28.23 -9.33
N GLN A 8 -9.07 28.64 -10.43
CA GLN A 8 -10.27 29.45 -10.34
C GLN A 8 -11.41 28.68 -9.67
N THR A 9 -11.56 27.40 -10.01
CA THR A 9 -12.52 26.50 -9.37
C THR A 9 -12.18 26.30 -7.89
N ALA A 10 -10.91 26.09 -7.55
CA ALA A 10 -10.49 25.95 -6.14
C ALA A 10 -10.82 27.20 -5.30
N LYS A 11 -10.53 28.41 -5.81
CA LYS A 11 -10.88 29.67 -5.16
C LYS A 11 -12.38 29.82 -4.93
N LYS A 12 -13.20 29.51 -5.94
CA LYS A 12 -14.67 29.53 -5.84
C LYS A 12 -15.20 28.55 -4.77
N ILE A 13 -14.58 27.37 -4.65
CA ILE A 13 -14.95 26.39 -3.62
C ILE A 13 -14.63 26.94 -2.22
N LEU A 14 -13.44 27.51 -2.03
CA LEU A 14 -13.03 28.08 -0.73
C LEU A 14 -13.93 29.25 -0.32
N GLU A 15 -14.27 30.15 -1.25
CA GLU A 15 -15.24 31.23 -1.00
C GLU A 15 -16.61 30.67 -0.63
N GLY A 16 -17.07 29.62 -1.33
CA GLY A 16 -18.31 28.92 -1.00
C GLY A 16 -18.32 28.36 0.41
N ILE A 17 -17.27 27.65 0.81
CA ILE A 17 -17.09 27.09 2.16
C ILE A 17 -17.09 28.22 3.21
N LYS A 18 -16.31 29.27 2.96
CA LYS A 18 -16.24 30.43 3.86
C LYS A 18 -17.61 31.09 4.07
N ASN A 19 -18.38 31.25 3.01
CA ASN A 19 -19.73 31.84 3.08
C ASN A 19 -20.75 30.95 3.82
N MET A 20 -20.49 29.65 3.94
CA MET A 20 -21.31 28.77 4.79
C MET A 20 -21.08 29.00 6.28
N GLY A 21 -19.94 29.58 6.68
CA GLY A 21 -19.62 29.89 8.07
C GLY A 21 -19.58 28.64 8.97
N VAL A 22 -19.14 27.51 8.43
CA VAL A 22 -19.07 26.23 9.13
C VAL A 22 -17.66 25.97 9.67
N GLU A 23 -17.59 25.46 10.88
CA GLU A 23 -16.37 24.91 11.47
C GLU A 23 -16.48 23.39 11.47
N ALA A 24 -15.57 22.70 10.78
CA ALA A 24 -15.63 21.25 10.64
C ALA A 24 -14.26 20.60 10.59
N LYS A 25 -14.21 19.38 11.13
CA LYS A 25 -13.03 18.52 11.07
C LYS A 25 -13.36 17.29 10.25
N PHE A 26 -12.62 17.07 9.18
CA PHE A 26 -12.72 15.88 8.35
C PHE A 26 -11.49 15.00 8.50
N MET A 27 -11.65 13.71 8.29
CA MET A 27 -10.53 12.78 8.20
C MET A 27 -10.51 12.16 6.80
N HIS A 28 -9.33 12.13 6.18
CA HIS A 28 -9.11 11.30 4.99
C HIS A 28 -8.30 10.05 5.35
N ILE A 29 -8.56 8.96 4.64
CA ILE A 29 -7.89 7.66 4.82
C ILE A 29 -7.20 7.20 3.54
N CYS A 30 -6.63 8.14 2.79
CA CYS A 30 -5.92 7.84 1.54
C CYS A 30 -4.59 8.60 1.49
N GLY A 31 -3.48 7.89 1.32
CA GLY A 31 -2.16 8.49 1.15
C GLY A 31 -2.08 9.45 -0.05
N THR A 32 -2.80 9.19 -1.15
CA THR A 32 -2.83 10.08 -2.32
C THR A 32 -3.55 11.39 -2.05
N HIS A 33 -4.55 11.39 -1.16
CA HIS A 33 -5.14 12.64 -0.67
C HIS A 33 -4.13 13.42 0.18
N GLN A 34 -3.36 12.75 1.05
CA GLN A 34 -2.29 13.41 1.81
C GLN A 34 -1.24 14.04 0.89
N ASP A 35 -0.77 13.30 -0.13
CA ASP A 35 0.17 13.83 -1.13
C ASP A 35 -0.39 15.09 -1.78
N THR A 36 -1.68 15.08 -2.15
CA THR A 36 -2.35 16.24 -2.77
C THR A 36 -2.43 17.43 -1.80
N ILE A 37 -2.84 17.21 -0.55
CA ILE A 37 -2.94 18.25 0.46
C ILE A 37 -1.59 18.92 0.69
N VAL A 38 -0.54 18.12 0.89
CA VAL A 38 0.82 18.61 1.14
C VAL A 38 1.41 19.29 -0.10
N ARG A 39 1.32 18.64 -1.27
CA ARG A 39 1.88 19.14 -2.54
C ARG A 39 1.34 20.51 -2.92
N PHE A 40 0.07 20.79 -2.62
CA PHE A 40 -0.59 22.05 -2.97
C PHE A 40 -0.80 22.99 -1.78
N GLY A 41 -0.31 22.64 -0.59
CA GLY A 41 -0.45 23.48 0.61
C GLY A 41 -1.91 23.73 1.02
N LEU A 42 -2.81 22.77 0.75
CA LEU A 42 -4.25 22.95 0.95
C LEU A 42 -4.65 23.06 2.42
N GLU A 43 -3.81 22.56 3.33
CA GLU A 43 -4.09 22.56 4.77
C GLU A 43 -4.32 23.98 5.30
N GLN A 44 -3.42 24.92 4.99
CA GLN A 44 -3.59 26.32 5.39
C GLN A 44 -4.83 26.93 4.75
N MET A 45 -5.05 26.66 3.46
CA MET A 45 -6.18 27.22 2.71
C MET A 45 -7.54 26.75 3.27
N LEU A 46 -7.61 25.50 3.73
CA LEU A 46 -8.80 24.93 4.36
C LEU A 46 -8.99 25.46 5.79
N ASN A 47 -7.90 25.55 6.57
CA ASN A 47 -7.94 26.13 7.92
C ASN A 47 -8.42 27.60 7.90
N ASP A 48 -7.99 28.40 6.92
CA ASP A 48 -8.41 29.80 6.73
C ASP A 48 -9.93 29.96 6.50
N VAL A 49 -10.62 28.89 6.12
CA VAL A 49 -12.08 28.86 5.89
C VAL A 49 -12.83 27.95 6.88
N GLY A 50 -12.22 27.62 8.02
CA GLY A 50 -12.87 26.87 9.12
C GLY A 50 -12.84 25.35 8.97
N ILE A 51 -12.00 24.81 8.08
CA ILE A 51 -11.95 23.38 7.78
C ILE A 51 -10.62 22.76 8.19
N GLU A 52 -10.64 21.90 9.20
CA GLU A 52 -9.49 21.10 9.62
C GLU A 52 -9.51 19.73 8.92
N ILE A 53 -8.36 19.29 8.40
CA ILE A 53 -8.20 17.95 7.81
C ILE A 53 -7.22 17.12 8.64
N ALA A 54 -7.71 16.02 9.21
CA ALA A 54 -6.91 15.02 9.91
C ALA A 54 -6.48 13.89 8.96
N GLN A 55 -5.26 13.40 9.16
CA GLN A 55 -4.74 12.22 8.49
C GLN A 55 -5.13 10.94 9.25
N GLY A 56 -5.93 10.10 8.62
CA GLY A 56 -6.25 8.75 9.10
C GLY A 56 -5.28 7.68 8.60
N PRO A 57 -5.54 6.39 8.91
CA PRO A 57 -4.66 5.26 8.60
C PRO A 57 -4.74 4.83 7.12
N GLY A 58 -4.48 5.75 6.18
CA GLY A 58 -4.64 5.57 4.74
C GLY A 58 -3.48 4.94 3.97
N CYS A 59 -2.58 4.25 4.68
CA CYS A 59 -1.39 3.62 4.11
C CYS A 59 -1.40 2.12 4.47
N PRO A 60 -1.68 1.21 3.52
CA PRO A 60 -1.85 -0.22 3.82
C PRO A 60 -0.56 -0.87 4.37
N VAL A 61 0.60 -0.43 3.88
CA VAL A 61 1.91 -0.88 4.39
C VAL A 61 2.10 -0.44 5.84
N CYS A 62 1.73 0.80 6.16
CA CYS A 62 1.92 1.37 7.49
C CYS A 62 1.03 0.71 8.56
N VAL A 63 -0.10 0.11 8.15
CA VAL A 63 -1.01 -0.62 9.05
C VAL A 63 -0.80 -2.14 9.01
N THR A 64 0.15 -2.63 8.20
CA THR A 64 0.59 -4.03 8.26
C THR A 64 1.38 -4.23 9.56
N THR A 65 1.01 -5.25 10.32
CA THR A 65 1.60 -5.46 11.65
C THR A 65 3.04 -5.93 11.55
N SER A 66 3.86 -5.56 12.54
CA SER A 66 5.24 -6.08 12.61
C SER A 66 5.29 -7.61 12.68
N GLN A 67 4.25 -8.27 13.21
CA GLN A 67 4.15 -9.72 13.24
C GLN A 67 3.99 -10.30 11.83
N GLU A 68 3.10 -9.76 11.00
CA GLU A 68 2.91 -10.23 9.62
C GLU A 68 4.20 -10.13 8.79
N ILE A 69 4.95 -9.06 8.99
CA ILE A 69 6.22 -8.86 8.30
C ILE A 69 7.29 -9.81 8.86
N ALA A 70 7.29 -10.07 10.17
CA ALA A 70 8.17 -11.04 10.80
C ALA A 70 7.88 -12.48 10.32
N ASP A 71 6.62 -12.84 10.08
CA ASP A 71 6.25 -14.12 9.49
C ASP A 71 6.84 -14.26 8.08
N ALA A 72 6.72 -13.22 7.24
CA ALA A 72 7.33 -13.21 5.91
C ALA A 72 8.86 -13.32 5.95
N ILE A 73 9.52 -12.63 6.88
CA ILE A 73 10.98 -12.76 7.11
C ILE A 73 11.34 -14.18 7.52
N THR A 74 10.53 -14.80 8.39
CA THR A 74 10.74 -16.17 8.87
C THR A 74 10.60 -17.18 7.73
N LEU A 75 9.59 -17.02 6.86
CA LEU A 75 9.44 -17.85 5.66
C LEU A 75 10.67 -17.74 4.76
N ALA A 76 11.14 -16.52 4.49
CA ALA A 76 12.32 -16.28 3.66
C ALA A 76 13.59 -16.95 4.22
N ARG A 77 13.82 -16.82 5.54
CA ARG A 77 14.95 -17.45 6.22
C ARG A 77 14.87 -18.98 6.25
N ASN A 78 13.68 -19.56 6.08
CA ASN A 78 13.46 -21.01 5.99
C ASN A 78 13.39 -21.53 4.54
N GLY A 79 13.94 -20.78 3.57
CA GLY A 79 14.12 -21.24 2.19
C GLY A 79 12.92 -21.07 1.27
N VAL A 80 11.87 -20.37 1.72
CA VAL A 80 10.74 -19.98 0.87
C VAL A 80 11.10 -18.74 0.07
N THR A 81 10.80 -18.72 -1.23
CA THR A 81 10.93 -17.48 -2.02
C THR A 81 9.85 -16.50 -1.60
N VAL A 82 10.21 -15.34 -1.07
CA VAL A 82 9.26 -14.32 -0.65
C VAL A 82 9.23 -13.17 -1.66
N THR A 83 8.05 -12.86 -2.16
CA THR A 83 7.81 -11.74 -3.08
C THR A 83 6.96 -10.68 -2.38
N ALA A 84 7.37 -9.41 -2.50
CA ALA A 84 6.67 -8.29 -1.90
C ALA A 84 6.82 -7.02 -2.74
N PHE A 85 5.95 -6.04 -2.51
CA PHE A 85 6.13 -4.69 -3.04
C PHE A 85 7.34 -4.00 -2.39
N GLY A 86 7.95 -3.05 -3.12
CA GLY A 86 9.20 -2.41 -2.71
C GLY A 86 9.10 -1.56 -1.43
N ASP A 87 7.92 -1.02 -1.15
CA ASP A 87 7.62 -0.25 0.06
C ASP A 87 7.64 -1.11 1.34
N LEU A 88 7.25 -2.38 1.25
CA LEU A 88 7.27 -3.32 2.37
C LEU A 88 8.70 -3.75 2.76
N MET A 89 9.66 -3.66 1.83
CA MET A 89 11.02 -4.19 2.01
C MET A 89 11.77 -3.60 3.21
N ARG A 90 11.51 -2.33 3.52
CA ARG A 90 12.26 -1.57 4.55
C ARG A 90 11.52 -1.45 5.87
N VAL A 91 10.31 -2.00 5.97
CA VAL A 91 9.52 -1.88 7.19
C VAL A 91 10.22 -2.67 8.31
N PRO A 92 10.53 -2.02 9.46
CA PRO A 92 11.27 -2.65 10.53
C PRO A 92 10.38 -3.59 11.36
N THR A 93 10.96 -4.69 11.82
CA THR A 93 10.38 -5.61 12.81
C THR A 93 11.42 -5.89 13.90
N THR A 94 11.02 -6.63 14.94
CA THR A 94 11.92 -7.09 16.01
C THR A 94 13.03 -8.03 15.52
N ILE A 95 12.87 -8.66 14.35
CA ILE A 95 13.83 -9.62 13.78
C ILE A 95 14.51 -9.11 12.50
N GLY A 96 14.42 -7.79 12.24
CA GLY A 96 14.98 -7.13 11.07
C GLY A 96 13.92 -6.70 10.06
N SER A 97 14.31 -6.57 8.79
CA SER A 97 13.42 -6.25 7.66
C SER A 97 13.58 -7.29 6.54
N LEU A 98 12.64 -7.31 5.59
CA LEU A 98 12.77 -8.12 4.37
C LEU A 98 14.05 -7.78 3.58
N PHE A 99 14.44 -6.51 3.56
CA PHE A 99 15.69 -6.08 2.94
C PHE A 99 16.91 -6.65 3.66
N GLN A 100 16.89 -6.71 5.00
CA GLN A 100 17.94 -7.33 5.78
C GLN A 100 18.00 -8.85 5.54
N ALA A 101 16.86 -9.55 5.57
CA ALA A 101 16.81 -10.97 5.27
C ALA A 101 17.39 -11.29 3.88
N LYS A 102 17.07 -10.45 2.88
CA LYS A 102 17.68 -10.53 1.54
C LYS A 102 19.20 -10.39 1.58
N SER A 103 19.73 -9.43 2.33
CA SER A 103 21.17 -9.23 2.48
C SER A 103 21.88 -10.36 3.20
N GLU A 104 21.15 -11.11 4.04
CA GLU A 104 21.61 -12.31 4.75
C GLU A 104 21.54 -13.58 3.86
N GLY A 105 21.09 -13.45 2.60
CA GLY A 105 21.06 -14.54 1.63
C GLY A 105 19.70 -15.21 1.44
N ALA A 106 18.64 -14.75 2.12
CA ALA A 106 17.28 -15.24 1.87
C ALA A 106 16.78 -14.83 0.48
N ASP A 107 15.97 -15.68 -0.16
CA ASP A 107 15.40 -15.39 -1.49
C ASP A 107 14.19 -14.45 -1.36
N VAL A 108 14.46 -13.15 -1.29
CA VAL A 108 13.45 -12.09 -1.24
C VAL A 108 13.49 -11.24 -2.51
N ARG A 109 12.36 -11.12 -3.20
CA ARG A 109 12.24 -10.44 -4.50
C ARG A 109 11.20 -9.32 -4.45
N ILE A 110 11.55 -8.21 -5.08
CA ILE A 110 10.63 -7.09 -5.26
C ILE A 110 9.82 -7.35 -6.52
N VAL A 111 8.51 -7.22 -6.42
CA VAL A 111 7.57 -7.33 -7.55
C VAL A 111 6.76 -6.04 -7.67
N TYR A 112 6.25 -5.77 -8.87
CA TYR A 112 5.36 -4.63 -9.13
C TYR A 112 3.91 -5.06 -9.34
N SER A 113 3.67 -6.36 -9.52
CA SER A 113 2.35 -6.96 -9.62
C SER A 113 2.35 -8.39 -9.07
N ILE A 114 1.15 -8.90 -8.78
CA ILE A 114 1.00 -10.33 -8.48
C ILE A 114 1.31 -11.21 -9.70
N ASP A 115 1.08 -10.71 -10.92
CA ASP A 115 1.40 -11.46 -12.15
C ASP A 115 2.91 -11.74 -12.26
N ASP A 116 3.76 -10.80 -11.80
CA ASP A 116 5.21 -11.02 -11.71
C ASP A 116 5.52 -12.19 -10.77
N ALA A 117 4.88 -12.24 -9.59
CA ALA A 117 5.09 -13.28 -8.60
C ALA A 117 4.59 -14.65 -9.10
N VAL A 118 3.42 -14.69 -9.76
CA VAL A 118 2.87 -15.89 -10.38
C VAL A 118 3.80 -16.39 -11.49
N GLN A 119 4.33 -15.50 -12.33
CA GLN A 119 5.27 -15.89 -13.37
C GLN A 119 6.57 -16.45 -12.78
N MET A 120 7.13 -15.80 -11.74
CA MET A 120 8.31 -16.30 -11.03
C MET A 120 8.09 -17.70 -10.45
N ALA A 121 6.89 -17.99 -9.94
CA ALA A 121 6.55 -19.31 -9.40
C ALA A 121 6.51 -20.38 -10.50
N ARG A 122 6.01 -20.04 -11.71
CA ARG A 122 6.04 -20.95 -12.87
C ARG A 122 7.45 -21.23 -13.35
N ASP A 123 8.32 -20.23 -13.31
CA ASP A 123 9.71 -20.36 -13.77
C ASP A 123 10.57 -21.17 -12.78
N GLN A 124 10.10 -21.37 -11.53
CA GLN A 124 10.81 -22.10 -10.46
C GLN A 124 9.87 -23.08 -9.74
N PRO A 125 9.36 -24.12 -10.44
CA PRO A 125 8.31 -25.00 -9.90
C PRO A 125 8.74 -25.79 -8.65
N ASP A 126 10.04 -26.06 -8.50
CA ASP A 126 10.58 -26.84 -7.38
C ASP A 126 10.75 -26.04 -6.08
N LYS A 127 10.42 -24.73 -6.09
CA LYS A 127 10.57 -23.86 -4.91
C LYS A 127 9.22 -23.31 -4.47
N PRO A 128 8.88 -23.37 -3.17
CA PRO A 128 7.72 -22.67 -2.66
C PRO A 128 7.93 -21.16 -2.80
N LEU A 129 6.92 -20.47 -3.33
CA LEU A 129 6.90 -19.03 -3.49
C LEU A 129 5.68 -18.43 -2.79
N VAL A 130 5.93 -17.42 -1.95
CA VAL A 130 4.89 -16.69 -1.23
C VAL A 130 4.87 -15.24 -1.71
N PHE A 131 3.68 -14.77 -2.08
CA PHE A 131 3.40 -13.35 -2.30
C PHE A 131 2.80 -12.73 -1.03
N VAL A 132 3.45 -11.70 -0.50
CA VAL A 132 2.95 -10.94 0.66
C VAL A 132 1.93 -9.93 0.18
N GLY A 133 0.65 -10.30 0.27
CA GLY A 133 -0.47 -9.51 -0.22
C GLY A 133 -0.84 -8.39 0.75
N VAL A 134 -0.36 -7.18 0.49
CA VAL A 134 -0.70 -5.97 1.27
C VAL A 134 -1.55 -5.04 0.41
N GLY A 135 -2.53 -4.37 1.02
CA GLY A 135 -3.34 -3.38 0.34
C GLY A 135 -4.77 -3.33 0.86
N PHE A 136 -5.45 -2.23 0.54
CA PHE A 136 -6.88 -2.06 0.77
C PHE A 136 -7.69 -2.64 -0.40
N GLU A 137 -8.96 -2.23 -0.52
CA GLU A 137 -9.92 -2.73 -1.52
C GLU A 137 -9.51 -2.42 -2.96
N THR A 138 -8.57 -1.50 -3.18
CA THR A 138 -8.02 -1.22 -4.52
C THR A 138 -6.99 -2.25 -4.97
N THR A 139 -6.31 -2.93 -4.04
CA THR A 139 -5.25 -3.92 -4.34
C THR A 139 -5.69 -5.36 -4.08
N ALA A 140 -6.62 -5.59 -3.14
CA ALA A 140 -7.12 -6.95 -2.85
C ALA A 140 -7.72 -7.64 -4.10
N PRO A 141 -8.53 -6.97 -4.94
CA PRO A 141 -9.09 -7.60 -6.14
C PRO A 141 -8.01 -8.04 -7.14
N SER A 142 -6.94 -7.26 -7.34
CA SER A 142 -5.87 -7.65 -8.27
C SER A 142 -5.14 -8.91 -7.78
N THR A 143 -4.96 -9.04 -6.47
CA THR A 143 -4.42 -10.26 -5.82
C THR A 143 -5.33 -11.48 -6.04
N CYS A 144 -6.65 -11.29 -6.09
CA CYS A 144 -7.61 -12.38 -6.31
C CYS A 144 -7.72 -12.85 -7.77
N VAL A 145 -7.42 -11.98 -8.75
CA VAL A 145 -7.58 -12.30 -10.18
C VAL A 145 -6.85 -13.57 -10.63
N PRO A 146 -5.57 -13.81 -10.31
CA PRO A 146 -4.88 -15.02 -10.74
C PRO A 146 -5.40 -16.28 -10.04
N LEU A 147 -5.88 -16.17 -8.79
CA LEU A 147 -6.55 -17.27 -8.09
C LEU A 147 -7.86 -17.66 -8.79
N HIS A 148 -8.70 -16.67 -9.12
CA HIS A 148 -9.99 -16.91 -9.74
C HIS A 148 -9.88 -17.50 -11.16
N LYS A 149 -8.77 -17.24 -11.85
CA LYS A 149 -8.53 -17.72 -13.22
C LYS A 149 -7.79 -19.07 -13.27
N ASP A 150 -7.60 -19.76 -12.14
CA ASP A 150 -6.76 -20.97 -12.01
C ASP A 150 -5.38 -20.79 -12.67
N LYS A 151 -4.78 -19.61 -12.50
CA LYS A 151 -3.49 -19.25 -13.09
C LYS A 151 -2.31 -19.50 -12.15
N CYS A 152 -2.56 -19.79 -10.89
CA CYS A 152 -1.51 -19.99 -9.89
C CYS A 152 -0.95 -21.42 -9.98
N PRO A 153 0.38 -21.60 -10.10
CA PRO A 153 1.00 -22.92 -10.01
C PRO A 153 0.91 -23.46 -8.57
N GLU A 154 1.08 -24.77 -8.38
CA GLU A 154 0.92 -25.44 -7.07
C GLU A 154 1.90 -24.94 -6.00
N ASN A 155 3.08 -24.46 -6.40
CA ASN A 155 4.10 -23.92 -5.52
C ASN A 155 3.85 -22.45 -5.12
N PHE A 156 2.77 -21.82 -5.59
CA PHE A 156 2.44 -20.43 -5.30
C PHE A 156 1.43 -20.31 -4.15
N SER A 157 1.71 -19.42 -3.20
CA SER A 157 0.82 -19.10 -2.09
C SER A 157 0.78 -17.60 -1.84
N ILE A 158 -0.31 -17.14 -1.21
CA ILE A 158 -0.46 -15.74 -0.80
C ILE A 158 -0.52 -15.69 0.72
N TYR A 159 0.37 -14.89 1.31
CA TYR A 159 0.27 -14.50 2.71
C TYR A 159 -0.55 -13.20 2.78
N SER A 160 -1.85 -13.35 3.04
CA SER A 160 -2.82 -12.25 2.97
C SER A 160 -2.73 -11.33 4.18
N CYS A 161 -2.22 -10.13 3.96
CA CYS A 161 -2.17 -9.01 4.91
C CYS A 161 -3.11 -7.87 4.49
N HIS A 162 -4.13 -8.17 3.68
CA HIS A 162 -5.11 -7.18 3.23
C HIS A 162 -5.91 -6.60 4.39
N ARG A 163 -6.44 -5.40 4.20
CA ARG A 163 -7.24 -4.66 5.19
C ARG A 163 -8.47 -4.03 4.54
N ILE A 164 -9.46 -3.74 5.38
CA ILE A 164 -10.66 -2.96 5.11
C ILE A 164 -10.59 -1.73 6.02
#